data_AF-A0A7S2PNF4-F1
#
_entry.id   AF-A0A7S2PNF4-F1
#
_cell.length_a   1.000
_cell.length_b   1.000
_cell.length_c   1.000
_cell.angle_alpha   90.00
_cell.angle_beta   90.00
_cell.angle_gamma   90.00
#
_symmetry.space_group_name_H-M   'P 1'
#
loop_
_entity.id
_entity.type
_entity.pdbx_description
1 polymer ?
#
loop_
_entity_poly.entity_id
_entity_poly.type
_entity_poly.pdbx_seq_one_letter_code
_entity_poly.pdbx_strand_id
1 'polypeptide(L)'
;SETNCMTTSAFDCYAQIKEAYTLNLKNGFLQEDASEYHPGLAQVIVINEPDLKLPGIAEPRSWVKGIISAVDGMLDAEKDMGVHGKLINFTVTFSFGIRSVCAAG
;
A
#
# COMPACT_ATOMS: atom_id res chain seq x y z
N SER A 1 -5.65 2.28 -19.70
CA SER A 1 -4.52 3.20 -19.53
C SER A 1 -4.49 3.55 -18.06
N GLU A 2 -3.59 2.91 -17.32
CA GLU A 2 -3.59 2.92 -15.85
C GLU A 2 -3.35 4.32 -15.27
N THR A 3 -4.36 4.82 -14.56
CA THR A 3 -4.26 5.99 -13.69
C THR A 3 -3.48 5.54 -12.46
N ASN A 4 -2.17 5.81 -12.41
CA ASN A 4 -1.38 5.51 -11.21
C ASN A 4 -1.91 6.34 -10.02
N CYS A 5 -1.69 5.90 -8.78
CA CYS A 5 -2.18 6.62 -7.60
C CYS A 5 -1.73 8.09 -7.52
N MET A 6 -0.59 8.44 -8.13
CA MET A 6 -0.08 9.82 -8.15
C MET A 6 -0.82 10.74 -9.15
N THR A 7 -1.56 10.17 -10.10
CA THR A 7 -2.21 10.90 -11.21
C THR A 7 -3.72 10.90 -11.11
N THR A 8 -4.31 10.17 -10.15
CA THR A 8 -5.72 10.33 -9.83
C THR A 8 -5.94 11.72 -9.23
N SER A 9 -7.07 12.35 -9.56
CA SER A 9 -7.38 13.74 -9.16
C SER A 9 -7.47 13.97 -7.65
N ALA A 10 -7.30 12.92 -6.84
CA ALA A 10 -7.55 12.94 -5.42
C ALA A 10 -6.62 12.02 -4.61
N PHE A 11 -5.50 11.56 -5.18
CA PHE A 11 -4.57 10.61 -4.55
C PHE A 11 -5.27 9.37 -4.00
N ASP A 12 -6.17 8.83 -4.82
CA ASP A 12 -6.86 7.58 -4.56
C ASP A 12 -6.02 6.42 -5.08
N CYS A 13 -5.55 5.58 -4.16
CA CYS A 13 -4.73 4.40 -4.43
C CYS A 13 -5.56 3.10 -4.48
N TYR A 14 -6.88 3.14 -4.24
CA TYR A 14 -7.69 1.94 -3.99
C TYR A 14 -7.56 0.90 -5.09
N ALA A 15 -7.89 1.26 -6.34
CA ALA A 15 -8.02 0.28 -7.42
C ALA A 15 -6.68 -0.38 -7.76
N GLN A 16 -5.62 0.44 -7.85
CA GLN A 16 -4.28 -0.03 -8.18
C GLN A 16 -3.72 -0.95 -7.09
N ILE A 17 -3.89 -0.58 -5.81
CA ILE A 17 -3.41 -1.38 -4.69
C ILE A 17 -4.23 -2.66 -4.55
N LYS A 18 -5.56 -2.60 -4.71
CA LYS A 18 -6.41 -3.80 -4.70
C LYS A 18 -5.97 -4.82 -5.73
N GLU A 19 -5.74 -4.38 -6.96
CA GLU A 19 -5.27 -5.25 -8.05
C GLU A 19 -3.90 -5.85 -7.74
N ALA A 20 -2.93 -5.01 -7.39
CA ALA A 20 -1.57 -5.46 -7.08
C ALA A 20 -1.54 -6.42 -5.87
N TYR A 21 -2.30 -6.12 -4.82
CA TYR A 21 -2.36 -6.95 -3.64
C TYR A 21 -3.06 -8.28 -3.91
N THR A 22 -4.13 -8.28 -4.71
CA THR A 22 -4.79 -9.51 -5.17
C THR A 22 -3.80 -10.43 -5.88
N LEU A 23 -2.90 -9.88 -6.70
CA LEU A 23 -1.85 -10.66 -7.34
C LEU A 23 -0.89 -11.25 -6.31
N ASN A 24 -0.50 -10.50 -5.28
CA ASN A 24 0.35 -11.05 -4.22
C ASN A 24 -0.35 -12.17 -3.43
N LEU A 25 -1.63 -11.99 -3.08
CA LEU A 25 -2.47 -13.01 -2.44
C LEU A 25 -2.51 -14.30 -3.26
N LYS A 26 -2.65 -14.20 -4.58
CA LYS A 26 -2.66 -15.35 -5.50
C LYS A 26 -1.28 -15.98 -5.72
N ASN A 27 -0.21 -15.21 -5.54
CA ASN A 27 1.15 -15.61 -5.91
C ASN A 27 2.08 -15.63 -4.68
N GLY A 28 1.67 -16.36 -3.63
CA GLY A 28 2.54 -16.75 -2.52
C GLY A 28 2.28 -16.05 -1.19
N PHE A 29 1.38 -15.07 -1.11
CA PHE A 29 0.99 -14.53 0.21
C PHE A 29 0.03 -15.43 0.96
N LEU A 30 -0.83 -16.16 0.24
CA LEU A 30 -1.66 -17.21 0.81
C LEU A 30 -1.01 -18.57 0.60
N GLN A 31 -1.36 -19.53 1.46
CA GLN A 31 -1.03 -20.93 1.25
C GLN A 31 -1.77 -21.48 0.01
N GLU A 32 -1.18 -22.44 -0.70
CA GLU A 32 -1.76 -22.96 -1.96
C GLU A 32 -3.12 -23.65 -1.75
N ASP A 33 -3.35 -24.23 -0.58
CA ASP A 33 -4.50 -25.05 -0.23
C ASP A 33 -5.44 -24.39 0.79
N ALA A 34 -5.16 -23.16 1.21
CA ALA A 34 -5.97 -22.44 2.20
C ALA A 34 -6.01 -20.94 1.91
N SER A 35 -7.16 -20.30 2.13
CA SER A 35 -7.28 -18.84 2.16
C SER A 35 -6.71 -18.25 3.46
N GLU A 36 -5.54 -18.71 3.89
CA GLU A 36 -4.81 -18.24 5.07
C GLU A 36 -3.41 -17.77 4.66
N TYR A 37 -2.89 -16.75 5.34
CA TYR A 37 -1.56 -16.23 5.07
C TYR A 37 -0.47 -17.29 5.25
N HIS A 38 0.54 -17.25 4.39
CA HIS A 38 1.73 -18.08 4.52
C HIS A 38 2.45 -17.75 5.85
N PRO A 39 2.84 -18.73 6.68
CA PRO A 39 3.39 -18.50 8.03
C PRO A 39 4.71 -17.72 8.03
N GLY A 40 5.41 -17.68 6.90
CA GLY A 40 6.61 -16.86 6.71
C GLY A 40 6.34 -15.35 6.61
N LEU A 41 5.08 -14.93 6.48
CA LEU A 41 4.71 -13.52 6.39
C LEU A 41 4.26 -12.97 7.75
N ALA A 42 4.98 -11.96 8.23
CA ALA A 42 4.70 -11.30 9.50
C ALA A 42 3.98 -9.95 9.33
N GLN A 43 4.35 -9.20 8.29
CA GLN A 43 3.84 -7.86 8.01
C GLN A 43 3.94 -7.53 6.53
N VAL A 44 3.06 -6.64 6.05
CA VAL A 44 3.10 -6.09 4.69
C VAL A 44 3.19 -4.58 4.77
N ILE A 45 4.04 -4.00 3.92
CA ILE A 45 4.13 -2.55 3.74
C ILE A 45 3.08 -2.15 2.70
N VAL A 46 2.09 -1.37 3.13
CA VAL A 46 1.00 -0.86 2.28
C VAL A 46 1.57 0.17 1.31
N ILE A 47 2.29 1.16 1.83
CA ILE A 47 3.01 2.19 1.05
C ILE A 47 4.34 2.50 1.73
N ASN A 48 5.41 2.58 0.94
CA ASN A 48 6.73 2.98 1.41
C ASN A 48 7.03 4.43 1.06
N GLU A 49 7.32 5.26 2.06
CA GLU A 49 7.64 6.69 1.98
C GLU A 49 6.51 7.51 1.31
N PRO A 50 5.26 7.43 1.81
CA PRO A 50 4.14 8.18 1.25
C PRO A 50 4.39 9.69 1.34
N ASP A 51 5.09 10.15 2.37
CA ASP A 51 5.46 11.54 2.60
C ASP A 51 6.43 12.11 1.54
N LEU A 52 7.11 11.26 0.77
CA LEU A 52 7.97 11.67 -0.35
C LEU A 52 7.35 11.37 -1.72
N LYS A 53 6.58 10.27 -1.83
CA LYS A 53 6.08 9.76 -3.12
C LYS A 53 4.67 10.25 -3.47
N LEU A 54 3.87 10.62 -2.46
CA LEU A 54 2.54 11.19 -2.63
C LEU A 54 2.60 12.66 -2.18
N PRO A 55 2.07 13.58 -2.99
CA PRO A 55 2.56 14.92 -3.42
C PRO A 55 3.63 15.66 -2.57
N GLY A 56 4.47 14.94 -1.84
CA GLY A 56 5.45 15.45 -0.90
C GLY A 56 4.88 15.84 0.46
N ILE A 57 5.82 16.12 1.36
CA ILE A 57 5.60 16.51 2.76
C ILE A 57 4.69 17.74 2.93
N ALA A 58 4.58 18.58 1.90
CA ALA A 58 3.77 19.80 1.91
C ALA A 58 2.26 19.50 1.87
N GLU A 59 1.85 18.29 1.50
CA GLU A 59 0.45 17.93 1.31
C GLU A 59 0.03 16.71 2.15
N PRO A 60 0.04 16.81 3.50
CA PRO A 60 -0.25 15.69 4.38
C PRO A 60 -1.63 15.07 4.21
N ARG A 61 -2.63 15.88 3.89
CA ARG A 61 -3.98 15.37 3.64
C ARG A 61 -4.03 14.46 2.41
N SER A 62 -3.26 14.80 1.38
CA SER A 62 -3.21 14.06 0.12
C SER A 62 -2.55 12.70 0.31
N TRP A 63 -1.37 12.64 0.95
CA TRP A 63 -0.70 11.36 1.17
C TRP A 63 -1.37 10.49 2.25
N VAL A 64 -2.01 11.09 3.27
CA VAL A 64 -2.87 10.33 4.22
C VAL A 64 -4.04 9.69 3.49
N LYS A 65 -4.69 10.41 2.57
CA LYS A 65 -5.79 9.86 1.79
C LYS A 65 -5.33 8.70 0.89
N GLY A 66 -4.15 8.82 0.28
CA GLY A 66 -3.55 7.72 -0.48
C GLY A 66 -3.30 6.49 0.38
N ILE A 67 -2.81 6.66 1.61
CA ILE A 67 -2.65 5.56 2.56
C ILE A 67 -4.00 4.90 2.89
N ILE A 68 -5.01 5.67 3.26
CA ILE A 68 -6.33 5.13 3.66
C ILE A 68 -6.97 4.36 2.50
N SER A 69 -6.99 4.96 1.31
CA SER A 69 -7.55 4.29 0.12
C SER A 69 -6.79 3.03 -0.28
N ALA A 70 -5.46 2.99 -0.10
CA ALA A 70 -4.66 1.79 -0.29
C ALA A 70 -5.01 0.69 0.72
N VAL A 71 -5.17 1.04 2.00
CA VAL A 71 -5.62 0.09 3.04
C VAL A 71 -6.99 -0.47 2.69
N ASP A 72 -7.94 0.37 2.29
CA ASP A 72 -9.28 -0.08 1.85
C ASP A 72 -9.19 -1.07 0.68
N GLY A 73 -8.31 -0.79 -0.29
CA GLY A 73 -8.07 -1.69 -1.42
C GLY A 73 -7.50 -3.05 -1.02
N MET A 74 -6.58 -3.08 -0.04
CA MET A 74 -6.04 -4.34 0.48
C MET A 74 -7.07 -5.14 1.26
N LEU A 75 -7.88 -4.49 2.11
CA LEU A 75 -8.94 -5.15 2.88
C LEU A 75 -10.01 -5.76 1.96
N ASP A 76 -10.39 -5.05 0.90
CA ASP A 76 -11.34 -5.59 -0.08
C ASP A 76 -10.73 -6.74 -0.90
N ALA A 77 -9.43 -6.71 -1.21
CA ALA A 77 -8.75 -7.84 -1.84
C ALA A 77 -8.72 -9.08 -0.91
N GLU A 78 -8.45 -8.92 0.38
CA GLU A 78 -8.54 -10.01 1.36
C GLU A 78 -9.96 -10.59 1.40
N LYS A 79 -10.97 -9.72 1.44
CA LYS A 79 -12.38 -10.11 1.46
C LYS A 79 -12.78 -10.87 0.20
N ASP A 80 -12.38 -10.39 -0.97
CA ASP A 80 -12.69 -11.03 -2.26
C ASP A 80 -12.02 -12.40 -2.40
N MET A 81 -10.84 -12.57 -1.79
CA MET A 81 -10.10 -13.86 -1.75
C MET A 81 -10.55 -14.78 -0.60
N GLY A 82 -11.48 -14.33 0.24
CA GLY A 82 -11.98 -15.11 1.38
C GLY A 82 -10.92 -15.37 2.45
N VAL A 83 -9.97 -14.44 2.62
CA VAL A 83 -8.86 -14.60 3.57
C VAL A 83 -9.40 -14.65 5.00
N HIS A 84 -8.93 -15.61 5.79
CA HIS A 84 -9.36 -15.84 7.16
C HIS A 84 -8.20 -16.33 8.05
N GLY A 85 -8.54 -16.70 9.29
CA GLY A 85 -7.56 -17.17 10.28
C GLY A 85 -6.74 -16.02 10.86
N LYS A 86 -5.43 -16.23 11.00
CA LYS A 86 -4.51 -15.20 11.51
C LYS A 86 -4.17 -14.21 10.41
N LEU A 87 -4.75 -13.02 10.49
CA LEU A 87 -4.45 -11.92 9.56
C LEU A 87 -3.06 -11.32 9.80
N ILE A 88 -2.58 -10.58 8.81
CA ILE A 88 -1.27 -9.95 8.80
C ILE A 88 -1.33 -8.49 9.25
N ASN A 89 -0.23 -7.97 9.79
CA ASN A 89 -0.12 -6.56 10.12
C ASN A 89 0.17 -5.72 8.87
N PHE A 90 -0.67 -4.73 8.62
CA PHE A 90 -0.39 -3.69 7.63
C PHE A 90 0.45 -2.58 8.24
N THR A 91 1.47 -2.15 7.51
CA THR A 91 2.43 -1.13 7.94
C THR A 91 2.61 -0.07 6.88
N VAL A 92 2.92 1.15 7.32
CA VAL A 92 3.30 2.26 6.44
C VAL A 92 4.61 2.81 6.95
N THR A 93 5.60 2.94 6.07
CA THR A 93 6.94 3.39 6.43
C THR A 93 7.12 4.84 6.00
N PHE A 94 7.44 5.71 6.97
CA PHE A 94 7.67 7.14 6.74
C PHE A 94 9.16 7.46 6.64
N SER A 95 9.49 8.48 5.85
CA SER A 95 10.88 8.92 5.71
C SER A 95 11.35 9.67 6.96
N PHE A 96 12.61 9.45 7.34
CA PHE A 96 13.27 10.16 8.45
C PHE A 96 14.58 10.85 8.05
N GLY A 97 15.02 10.68 6.79
CA GLY A 97 16.25 11.27 6.26
C GLY A 97 16.05 12.69 5.75
N ILE A 98 16.95 13.60 6.13
CA ILE A 98 16.91 15.01 5.69
C ILE A 98 17.30 15.07 4.21
N ARG A 99 16.39 15.57 3.35
CA ARG A 99 16.75 16.03 2.02
C ARG A 99 17.48 17.37 2.18
N SER A 100 18.81 17.35 2.31
CA SER A 100 19.59 18.57 2.10
C SER A 100 19.33 19.00 0.67
N VAL A 101 18.58 20.09 0.49
CA VAL A 101 18.52 20.79 -0.79
C VAL A 101 19.97 20.99 -1.20
N CYS A 102 20.42 20.38 -2.31
CA CYS A 102 21.72 20.70 -2.85
C CYS A 102 21.69 22.20 -3.12
N ALA A 103 22.43 22.98 -2.34
CA ALA A 103 22.64 24.39 -2.61
C ALA A 103 23.35 24.44 -3.97
N ALA A 104 22.62 24.79 -5.02
CA ALA A 104 23.21 25.12 -6.29
C ALA A 104 24.13 26.33 -6.02
N GLY A 105 25.44 26.08 -6.06
CA GLY A 105 26.44 27.13 -6.16
C GLY A 105 26.40 27.79 -7.53
#